data_AF-A0A1K1QS12-F1
#
_entry.id   AF-A0A1K1QS12-F1
#
_cell.length_a   1.000
_cell.length_b   1.000
_cell.length_c   1.000
_cell.angle_alpha   90.00
_cell.angle_beta   90.00
_cell.angle_gamma   90.00
#
_symmetry.space_group_name_H-M   'P 1'
#
loop_
_entity.id
_entity.type
_entity.pdbx_description
1 polymer ?
#
loop_
_entity_poly.entity_id
_entity_poly.type
_entity_poly.pdbx_seq_one_letter_code
_entity_poly.pdbx_strand_id
1 'polypeptide(L)'
;MSTVTRRIFALASLIEPDPSATWQWFMSTPLPGTGEQTACDLLFAGRGDRVIRFLRRALAEQFAGSRVVPFPSAWRQMGRDAGCAYRSAF
;
A
#
# COMPACT_ATOMS: atom_id res chain seq x y z
N MET A 1 -0.60 -10.68 15.90
CA MET A 1 -0.61 -10.43 14.44
C MET A 1 -1.01 -11.71 13.72
N SER A 2 -2.09 -11.69 12.93
CA SER A 2 -2.56 -12.88 12.19
C SER A 2 -1.62 -13.23 11.03
N THR A 3 -1.70 -14.47 10.54
CA THR A 3 -0.98 -14.93 9.35
C THR A 3 -1.33 -14.11 8.11
N VAL A 4 -2.59 -13.69 7.98
CA VAL A 4 -3.09 -12.83 6.91
C VAL A 4 -2.43 -11.45 6.95
N THR A 5 -2.39 -10.79 8.12
CA THR A 5 -1.74 -9.49 8.27
C THR A 5 -0.26 -9.54 7.88
N ARG A 6 0.48 -10.54 8.38
CA ARG A 6 1.90 -10.72 8.01
C ARG A 6 2.09 -10.87 6.49
N ARG A 7 1.19 -11.62 5.84
CA ARG A 7 1.27 -11.85 4.39
C ARG A 7 0.96 -10.61 3.57
N ILE A 8 0.00 -9.79 4.00
CA ILE A 8 -0.31 -8.51 3.36
C ILE A 8 0.92 -7.60 3.38
N PHE A 9 1.53 -7.39 4.55
CA PHE A 9 2.71 -6.53 4.66
C PHE A 9 3.92 -7.10 3.91
N ALA A 10 4.15 -8.40 3.98
CA ALA A 10 5.24 -9.03 3.22
C ALA A 10 5.08 -8.80 1.69
N LEU A 11 3.87 -8.90 1.15
CA LEU A 11 3.62 -8.65 -0.27
C LEU A 11 3.70 -7.16 -0.62
N ALA A 12 3.18 -6.28 0.24
CA ALA A 12 3.24 -4.84 0.02
C ALA A 12 4.68 -4.33 0.01
N SER A 13 5.54 -4.84 0.92
CA SER A 13 6.96 -4.49 0.98
C SER A 13 7.76 -4.93 -0.25
N LEU A 14 7.28 -5.90 -1.02
CA LEU A 14 7.90 -6.26 -2.31
C LEU A 14 7.60 -5.23 -3.41
N ILE A 15 6.50 -4.50 -3.29
CA ILE A 15 6.11 -3.46 -4.25
C ILE A 15 6.68 -2.10 -3.85
N GLU A 16 6.54 -1.75 -2.56
CA GLU A 16 7.02 -0.50 -1.97
C GLU A 16 7.86 -0.81 -0.72
N PRO A 17 9.20 -0.71 -0.79
CA PRO A 17 10.07 -1.06 0.33
C PRO A 17 10.01 -0.06 1.50
N ASP A 18 9.52 1.17 1.31
CA ASP A 18 9.33 2.10 2.43
C ASP A 18 8.18 1.63 3.34
N PRO A 19 8.47 1.26 4.61
CA PRO A 19 7.43 0.82 5.53
C PRO A 19 6.40 1.92 5.85
N SER A 20 6.80 3.19 5.79
CA SER A 20 5.89 4.31 6.06
C SER A 20 4.87 4.47 4.94
N ALA A 21 5.32 4.45 3.68
CA ALA A 21 4.45 4.43 2.51
C ALA A 21 3.54 3.20 2.48
N THR A 22 4.06 2.01 2.82
CA THR A 22 3.24 0.79 2.93
C THR A 22 2.15 0.94 3.99
N TRP A 23 2.47 1.50 5.15
CA TRP A 23 1.51 1.72 6.22
C TRP A 23 0.44 2.75 5.84
N GLN A 24 0.84 3.88 5.24
CA GLN A 24 -0.10 4.90 4.76
C GLN A 24 -1.04 4.36 3.68
N TRP A 25 -0.52 3.57 2.74
CA TRP A 25 -1.34 2.88 1.75
C TRP A 25 -2.38 1.98 2.43
N PHE A 26 -1.92 1.15 3.36
CA PHE A 26 -2.76 0.17 4.05
C PHE A 26 -3.95 0.83 4.75
N MET A 27 -3.71 1.98 5.39
CA MET A 27 -4.71 2.71 6.18
C MET A 27 -5.62 3.62 5.36
N SER A 28 -5.12 4.23 4.29
CA SER A 28 -5.75 5.44 3.73
C SER A 28 -6.02 5.37 2.23
N THR A 29 -5.57 4.33 1.53
CA THR A 29 -5.75 4.24 0.08
C THR A 29 -6.88 3.28 -0.27
N PRO A 30 -7.98 3.77 -0.89
CA PRO A 30 -9.03 2.92 -1.40
C PRO A 30 -8.53 1.94 -2.46
N LEU A 31 -8.99 0.69 -2.36
CA LEU A 31 -8.71 -0.33 -3.36
C LEU A 31 -9.70 -0.22 -4.54
N PRO A 32 -9.24 -0.36 -5.79
CA PRO A 32 -10.13 -0.32 -6.93
C PRO A 32 -11.15 -1.47 -6.90
N GLY A 33 -12.41 -1.16 -7.19
CA GLY A 33 -13.50 -2.13 -7.23
C GLY A 33 -13.99 -2.63 -5.87
N THR A 34 -13.64 -1.94 -4.77
CA THR A 34 -14.10 -2.28 -3.40
C THR A 34 -15.11 -1.30 -2.84
N GLY A 35 -15.54 -0.30 -3.60
CA GLY A 35 -16.45 0.75 -3.12
C GLY A 35 -15.79 1.59 -2.02
N GLU A 36 -14.63 2.17 -2.34
CA GLU A 36 -13.85 3.07 -1.48
C GLU A 36 -13.15 2.44 -0.26
N GLN A 37 -13.31 1.13 -0.02
CA GLN A 37 -12.67 0.45 1.11
C GLN A 37 -11.15 0.33 0.95
N THR A 38 -10.44 0.61 2.04
CA THR A 38 -8.99 0.46 2.16
C THR A 38 -8.58 -0.99 2.44
N ALA A 39 -7.28 -1.27 2.41
CA ALA A 39 -6.76 -2.59 2.82
C ALA A 39 -7.03 -2.88 4.31
N CYS A 40 -7.00 -1.85 5.15
CA CYS A 40 -7.36 -1.89 6.56
C CYS A 40 -8.82 -2.31 6.76
N ASP A 41 -9.76 -1.64 6.07
CA ASP A 41 -11.19 -1.95 6.16
C ASP A 41 -11.48 -3.40 5.75
N LEU A 42 -10.86 -3.84 4.66
CA LEU A 42 -11.02 -5.22 4.19
C LEU A 42 -10.40 -6.24 5.15
N LEU A 43 -9.27 -5.92 5.79
CA LEU A 43 -8.68 -6.81 6.80
C LEU A 43 -9.63 -6.95 8.00
N PHE A 44 -10.15 -5.85 8.53
CA PHE A 44 -11.06 -5.85 9.68
C PHE A 44 -12.42 -6.49 9.35
N ALA A 45 -12.88 -6.39 8.11
CA ALA A 45 -14.06 -7.10 7.62
C ALA A 45 -13.83 -8.61 7.37
N GLY A 46 -12.66 -9.17 7.71
CA GLY A 46 -12.33 -10.58 7.47
C GLY A 46 -12.06 -10.92 6.00
N ARG A 47 -11.89 -9.90 5.13
CA ARG A 47 -11.68 -10.02 3.68
C ARG A 47 -10.24 -9.78 3.26
N GLY A 48 -9.27 -10.05 4.15
CA GLY A 48 -7.84 -9.85 3.89
C GLY A 48 -7.31 -10.63 2.67
N ASP A 49 -7.93 -11.76 2.32
CA ASP A 49 -7.59 -12.50 1.09
C ASP A 49 -7.82 -11.69 -0.20
N ARG A 50 -8.78 -10.75 -0.18
CA ARG A 50 -9.02 -9.84 -1.30
C ARG A 50 -7.85 -8.87 -1.49
N VAL A 51 -7.28 -8.39 -0.39
CA VAL A 51 -6.06 -7.55 -0.39
C VAL A 51 -4.87 -8.34 -0.90
N ILE A 52 -4.69 -9.58 -0.44
CA ILE A 52 -3.62 -10.48 -0.90
C ILE A 52 -3.72 -10.73 -2.41
N ARG A 53 -4.93 -10.99 -2.93
CA ARG A 53 -5.15 -11.19 -4.37
C ARG A 53 -4.81 -9.95 -5.18
N PHE A 54 -5.20 -8.78 -4.69
CA PHE A 54 -4.85 -7.50 -5.31
C PHE A 54 -3.32 -7.31 -5.38
N LEU A 55 -2.60 -7.49 -4.27
CA LEU A 55 -1.14 -7.32 -4.22
C LEU A 55 -0.41 -8.32 -5.12
N ARG A 56 -0.86 -9.58 -5.17
CA ARG A 56 -0.30 -10.59 -6.08
C ARG A 56 -0.46 -10.22 -7.55
N ARG A 57 -1.62 -9.66 -7.92
CA ARG A 57 -1.86 -9.19 -9.28
C ARG A 57 -0.95 -8.00 -9.61
N ALA A 58 -0.84 -7.04 -8.69
CA ALA A 58 0.05 -5.89 -8.84
C ALA A 58 1.52 -6.32 -9.04
N LEU A 59 2.00 -7.31 -8.27
CA LEU A 59 3.33 -7.89 -8.46
C LEU A 59 3.47 -8.55 -9.83
N ALA A 60 2.50 -9.38 -10.23
CA ALA A 60 2.54 -10.03 -11.54
C ALA A 60 2.58 -9.03 -12.70
N GLU A 61 1.81 -7.94 -12.61
CA GLU A 61 1.80 -6.85 -13.59
C GLU A 61 3.14 -6.08 -13.61
N GLN A 62 3.74 -5.83 -12.44
CA GLN A 62 5.06 -5.20 -12.32
C GLN A 62 6.17 -6.02 -12.99
N PHE A 63 6.16 -7.35 -12.79
CA PHE A 63 7.14 -8.25 -13.43
C PHE A 63 6.84 -8.54 -14.90
N ALA A 64 5.59 -8.39 -15.36
CA ALA A 64 5.19 -8.60 -16.76
C ALA A 64 5.45 -7.40 -17.69
N GLY A 65 6.00 -6.28 -17.18
CA GLY A 65 6.31 -5.09 -17.97
C GLY A 65 5.08 -4.32 -18.49
N SER A 66 3.86 -4.80 -18.19
CA SER A 66 2.61 -4.18 -18.59
C SER A 66 2.00 -3.41 -17.43
N ARG A 67 2.22 -2.09 -17.45
CA ARG A 67 1.47 -1.06 -16.74
C ARG A 67 1.38 -1.25 -15.22
N VAL A 68 2.32 -0.61 -14.53
CA VAL A 68 2.33 -0.31 -13.09
C VAL A 68 0.94 0.18 -12.66
N VAL A 69 0.27 -0.56 -11.77
CA VAL A 69 -0.85 -0.02 -10.96
C VAL A 69 -0.38 1.29 -10.35
N PRO A 70 -1.15 2.39 -10.41
CA PRO A 70 -0.69 3.66 -9.89
C PRO A 70 -0.58 3.57 -8.37
N PHE A 71 0.61 3.22 -7.87
CA PHE A 71 1.13 3.91 -6.70
C PHE A 71 1.16 5.39 -7.10
N PRO A 72 0.38 6.28 -6.45
CA PRO A 72 0.28 7.65 -6.90
C PRO A 72 1.68 8.28 -6.94
N SER A 73 2.13 8.67 -8.13
CA SER A 73 3.42 9.33 -8.36
C SER A 73 3.55 10.66 -7.59
N ALA A 74 2.46 11.17 -7.03
CA ALA A 74 2.43 12.26 -6.06
C ALA A 74 3.29 12.00 -4.81
N TRP A 75 3.62 10.74 -4.48
CA TRP A 75 4.31 10.39 -3.24
C TRP A 75 5.82 10.60 -3.28
N ARG A 76 6.46 10.51 -4.46
CA ARG A 76 7.89 10.88 -4.61
C ARG A 76 8.11 12.41 -4.51
N GLN A 77 7.05 13.19 -4.72
CA GLN A 77 7.05 14.65 -4.57
C GLN A 77 6.79 15.04 -3.10
N MET A 78 5.79 14.43 -2.45
CA MET A 78 5.51 14.66 -1.03
C MET A 78 6.65 14.27 -0.08
N GLY A 79 7.44 13.22 -0.38
CA GLY A 79 8.63 12.88 0.41
C GLY A 79 9.76 13.93 0.34
N ARG A 80 9.81 14.75 -0.71
CA ARG A 80 10.74 15.88 -0.81
C ARG A 80 10.22 17.14 -0.12
N ASP A 81 8.90 17.38 -0.18
CA ASP A 81 8.29 18.55 0.46
C ASP A 81 8.09 18.36 1.98
N ALA A 82 7.85 17.12 2.44
CA ALA A 82 7.79 16.77 3.86
C ALA A 82 9.16 16.82 4.56
N GLY A 83 10.26 16.84 3.79
CA GLY A 83 11.62 17.06 4.31
C GLY A 83 11.85 18.43 4.93
N CYS A 84 10.97 19.41 4.67
CA CYS A 84 11.01 20.73 5.31
C CYS A 84 10.14 20.85 6.56
N ALA A 85 9.26 19.89 6.85
CA ALA A 85 8.26 20.02 7.92
C ALA A 85 8.58 19.24 9.21
N TYR A 86 9.63 18.41 9.24
CA TYR A 86 10.02 17.62 10.43
C TYR A 86 11.34 18.08 11.05
N ARG A 87 11.64 19.38 11.02
CA ARG A 87 12.74 19.98 11.78
C ARG A 87 12.32 21.34 12.34
N SER A 88 11.40 21.34 13.30
CA SER A 88 11.22 22.40 14.32
C SER A 88 10.13 21.97 15.31
N ALA A 89 10.49 21.12 16.26
CA ALA A 89 9.77 20.94 17.53
C ALA A 89 10.63 20.12 18.49
N PHE A 90 11.77 20.69 18.87
CA PHE A 90 12.43 20.51 20.17
C PHE A 90 13.05 21.86 20.53
#